data_AF-A0A9P0K0P5-F1
#
_entry.id   AF-A0A9P0K0P5-F1
#
_cell.length_a   1.000
_cell.length_b   1.000
_cell.length_c   1.000
_cell.angle_alpha   90.00
_cell.angle_beta   90.00
_cell.angle_gamma   90.00
#
_symmetry.space_group_name_H-M   'P 1'
#
loop_
_entity.id
_entity.type
_entity.pdbx_description
1 polymer ?
#
loop_
_entity_poly.entity_id
_entity_poly.type
_entity_poly.pdbx_seq_one_letter_code
_entity_poly.pdbx_strand_id
1 'polypeptide(L)'
;MLPKQRKEWNAEAIKRAVEAVKNKEMGTLLASKIFGVPKSTLIDYVISKKPVDTLLAIKLGRKPALRKKLEEGLVEYALEM
;
A
#
# COMPACT_ATOMS: atom_id res chain seq x y z
N MET A 1 -3.35 15.64 20.36
CA MET A 1 -3.50 14.29 19.78
C MET A 1 -2.15 13.85 19.25
N LEU A 2 -1.65 12.68 19.65
CA LEU A 2 -0.42 12.13 19.07
C LEU A 2 -0.68 11.78 17.58
N PRO A 3 0.27 12.08 16.67
CA PRO A 3 0.12 11.69 15.27
C PRO A 3 0.01 10.17 15.19
N LYS A 4 -1.06 9.68 14.54
CA LYS A 4 -1.28 8.25 14.32
C LYS A 4 -0.15 7.73 13.44
N GLN A 5 0.81 7.03 14.02
CA GLN A 5 1.88 6.39 13.27
C GLN A 5 1.24 5.43 12.27
N ARG A 6 1.48 5.66 10.97
CA ARG A 6 1.10 4.70 9.94
C ARG A 6 1.99 3.49 10.15
N LYS A 7 1.39 2.33 10.40
CA LYS A 7 2.11 1.06 10.40
C LYS A 7 2.69 0.88 8.99
N GLU A 8 4.01 0.93 8.86
CA GLU A 8 4.70 0.53 7.65
C GLU A 8 4.67 -0.99 7.59
N TRP A 9 3.81 -1.53 6.74
CA TRP A 9 3.73 -2.97 6.50
C TRP A 9 4.73 -3.33 5.40
N ASN A 10 5.50 -4.39 5.64
CA ASN A 10 6.44 -4.89 4.64
C ASN A 10 5.66 -5.41 3.42
N ALA A 11 6.07 -4.94 2.23
CA ALA A 11 5.53 -5.38 0.95
C ALA A 11 5.53 -6.91 0.79
N GLU A 12 6.59 -7.57 1.28
CA GLU A 12 6.71 -9.03 1.21
C GLU A 12 5.69 -9.74 2.11
N ALA A 13 5.42 -9.20 3.31
CA ALA A 13 4.45 -9.77 4.23
C ALA A 13 3.03 -9.73 3.64
N ILE A 14 2.68 -8.68 2.91
CA ILE A 14 1.40 -8.60 2.19
C ILE A 14 1.33 -9.62 1.06
N LYS A 15 2.39 -9.77 0.25
CA LYS A 15 2.39 -10.75 -0.85
C LYS A 15 2.11 -12.15 -0.32
N ARG A 16 2.87 -12.59 0.69
CA ARG A 16 2.69 -13.90 1.33
C ARG A 16 1.29 -14.06 1.93
N ALA A 17 0.77 -13.02 2.60
CA ALA A 17 -0.57 -13.06 3.16
C ALA A 17 -1.66 -13.20 2.08
N VAL A 18 -1.55 -12.49 0.97
CA VAL A 18 -2.52 -12.55 -0.13
C VAL A 18 -2.44 -13.91 -0.84
N GLU A 19 -1.24 -14.43 -1.08
CA GLU A 19 -1.04 -15.75 -1.69
C GLU A 19 -1.63 -16.86 -0.82
N ALA A 20 -1.33 -16.87 0.48
CA ALA A 20 -1.86 -17.87 1.41
C ALA A 20 -3.40 -17.87 1.49
N VAL A 21 -4.02 -16.68 1.41
CA VAL A 21 -5.49 -16.57 1.37
C VAL A 21 -6.06 -17.03 0.02
N LYS A 22 -5.41 -16.69 -1.10
CA LYS A 22 -5.86 -17.11 -2.46
C LYS A 22 -5.72 -18.62 -2.65
N ASN A 23 -4.66 -19.23 -2.10
CA ASN A 23 -4.44 -20.67 -2.10
C ASN A 23 -5.38 -21.43 -1.15
N LYS A 24 -6.24 -20.72 -0.40
CA LYS A 24 -7.12 -21.27 0.65
C LYS A 24 -6.38 -21.98 1.79
N GLU A 25 -5.10 -21.69 1.98
CA GLU A 25 -4.31 -22.23 3.09
C GLU A 25 -4.77 -21.66 4.43
N MET A 26 -5.22 -20.40 4.44
CA MET A 26 -5.73 -19.74 5.64
C MET A 26 -6.80 -18.69 5.36
N GLY A 27 -7.65 -18.43 6.37
CA GLY A 27 -8.63 -17.35 6.34
C GLY A 27 -7.99 -15.97 6.53
N THR A 28 -8.66 -14.92 6.04
CA THR A 28 -8.19 -13.51 6.10
C THR A 28 -7.88 -13.03 7.52
N LEU A 29 -8.64 -13.48 8.52
CA LEU A 29 -8.40 -13.13 9.92
C LEU A 29 -7.10 -13.75 10.45
N LEU A 30 -6.83 -15.01 10.09
CA LEU A 30 -5.65 -15.74 10.53
C LEU A 30 -4.39 -15.19 9.86
N ALA A 31 -4.46 -14.96 8.55
CA ALA A 31 -3.39 -14.31 7.78
C ALA A 31 -3.04 -12.92 8.33
N SER A 32 -4.04 -12.10 8.66
CA SER A 32 -3.82 -10.78 9.25
C SER A 32 -3.04 -10.85 10.57
N LYS A 33 -3.32 -11.85 11.42
CA LYS A 33 -2.61 -12.05 12.70
C LYS A 33 -1.19 -12.57 12.50
N ILE A 34 -1.01 -13.54 11.60
CA ILE A 34 0.30 -14.18 11.35
C ILE A 34 1.27 -13.22 10.69
N PHE A 35 0.83 -12.53 9.63
CA PHE A 35 1.69 -11.63 8.85
C PHE A 35 1.68 -10.19 9.39
N GLY A 36 0.89 -9.90 10.43
CA GLY A 36 0.82 -8.58 11.06
C GLY A 36 0.23 -7.48 10.18
N VAL A 37 -0.43 -7.85 9.08
CA VAL A 37 -1.01 -6.93 8.08
C VAL A 37 -2.45 -6.55 8.45
N PRO A 38 -2.90 -5.31 8.16
CA PRO A 38 -4.28 -4.91 8.42
C PRO A 38 -5.28 -5.77 7.65
N LYS A 39 -6.30 -6.28 8.36
CA LYS A 39 -7.34 -7.14 7.76
C LYS A 39 -8.08 -6.45 6.60
N SER A 40 -8.40 -5.16 6.74
CA SER A 40 -9.08 -4.40 5.68
C SER A 40 -8.24 -4.36 4.40
N THR A 41 -6.95 -4.03 4.52
CA THR A 41 -6.00 -4.02 3.40
C THR A 41 -5.88 -5.40 2.76
N LEU A 42 -5.79 -6.46 3.57
CA LEU A 42 -5.73 -7.82 3.05
C LEU A 42 -6.99 -8.20 2.27
N ILE A 43 -8.17 -7.84 2.77
CA ILE A 43 -9.45 -8.07 2.09
C ILE A 43 -9.50 -7.32 0.75
N ASP A 44 -9.15 -6.03 0.75
CA ASP A 44 -9.14 -5.21 -0.47
C ASP A 44 -8.24 -5.83 -1.54
N TYR A 45 -7.06 -6.31 -1.15
CA TYR A 45 -6.08 -6.91 -2.05
C TYR A 45 -6.54 -8.27 -2.57
N VAL A 46 -7.17 -9.09 -1.73
CA VAL A 46 -7.71 -10.40 -2.13
C VAL A 46 -8.90 -10.25 -3.07
N ILE A 47 -9.79 -9.30 -2.81
CA ILE A 47 -10.95 -9.00 -3.68
C ILE A 47 -10.50 -8.40 -5.01
N SER A 48 -9.45 -7.58 -4.99
CA SER A 48 -8.94 -6.96 -6.20
C SER A 48 -8.39 -8.00 -7.18
N LYS A 49 -8.71 -7.82 -8.47
CA LYS A 49 -8.24 -8.70 -9.56
C LYS A 49 -6.82 -8.37 -10.05
N LYS A 50 -6.21 -7.32 -9.51
CA LYS A 50 -4.89 -6.84 -9.95
C LYS A 50 -3.77 -7.68 -9.31
N PRO A 51 -2.60 -7.80 -9.95
CA PRO A 51 -1.46 -8.48 -9.34
C PRO A 51 -0.96 -7.67 -8.14
N VAL A 52 -0.53 -8.38 -7.09
CA VAL A 52 -0.17 -7.78 -5.79
C VAL A 52 0.96 -6.75 -5.94
N ASP A 53 1.92 -6.99 -6.83
CA ASP A 53 3.02 -6.07 -7.12
C ASP A 53 2.53 -4.71 -7.59
N THR A 54 1.52 -4.69 -8.46
CA THR A 54 0.96 -3.42 -8.95
C THR A 54 0.22 -2.68 -7.86
N LEU A 55 -0.44 -3.38 -6.92
CA LEU A 55 -1.16 -2.76 -5.83
C LEU A 55 -0.22 -2.10 -4.82
N LEU A 56 0.91 -2.74 -4.55
CA LEU A 56 1.97 -2.21 -3.69
C LEU A 56 2.66 -0.98 -4.31
N ALA A 57 2.77 -0.94 -5.65
CA ALA A 57 3.36 0.19 -6.36
C ALA A 57 2.42 1.41 -6.50
N ILE A 58 1.13 1.28 -6.18
CA ILE A 58 0.19 2.40 -6.25
C ILE A 58 0.54 3.42 -5.16
N LYS A 59 0.86 4.65 -5.57
CA LYS A 59 0.97 5.79 -4.66
C LYS A 59 -0.39 6.03 -4.01
N LEU A 60 -0.47 5.78 -2.71
CA LEU A 60 -1.67 6.00 -1.91
C LEU A 60 -1.89 7.51 -1.73
N GLY A 61 -3.09 8.01 -2.04
CA GLY A 61 -3.44 9.41 -1.78
C GLY A 61 -4.25 10.06 -2.91
N ARG A 62 -4.51 11.36 -2.75
CA ARG A 62 -5.15 12.17 -3.80
C ARG A 62 -4.17 12.36 -4.95
N LYS A 63 -4.72 12.46 -6.16
CA LYS A 63 -3.92 12.84 -7.33
C LYS A 63 -3.35 14.24 -7.10
N PRO A 64 -2.08 14.47 -7.47
CA PRO A 64 -1.50 15.80 -7.36
C PRO A 64 -2.25 16.81 -8.23
N ALA A 65 -2.31 18.06 -7.78
CA ALA A 65 -3.05 19.12 -8.47
C ALA A 65 -2.33 19.56 -9.75
N LEU A 66 -0.99 19.54 -9.74
CA LEU A 66 -0.16 19.95 -10.86
C LEU A 66 0.27 18.72 -11.68
N ARG A 67 0.62 18.95 -12.94
CA ARG A 67 1.22 17.92 -13.78
C ARG A 67 2.66 17.66 -13.32
N LYS A 68 3.14 16.42 -13.45
CA LYS A 68 4.49 15.98 -13.00
C LYS A 68 5.61 16.96 -13.39
N LYS A 69 5.65 17.40 -14.65
CA LYS A 69 6.65 18.36 -15.15
C LYS A 69 6.63 19.71 -14.41
N LEU A 70 5.45 20.19 -14.06
CA LEU A 70 5.27 21.46 -13.35
C LEU A 70 5.62 21.31 -11.86
N GLU A 71 5.36 20.14 -11.27
CA GLU A 71 5.83 19.84 -9.91
C GLU A 71 7.34 19.79 -9.83
N GLU A 72 8.00 19.16 -10.81
CA GLU A 72 9.47 19.09 -10.88
C GLU A 72 10.08 20.49 -10.97
N GLY A 73 9.57 21.35 -11.85
CA GLY A 73 10.04 22.74 -11.94
C GLY A 73 9.75 23.58 -10.70
N LEU A 74 8.63 23.31 -10.00
CA LEU A 74 8.34 23.98 -8.72
C LEU A 74 9.32 23.55 -7.62
N VAL A 75 9.69 22.26 -7.59
CA VAL A 75 10.68 21.72 -6.64
C VAL A 75 12.07 22.32 -6.91
N GLU A 76 12.49 22.38 -8.17
CA GLU A 76 13.76 22.98 -8.57
C GLU A 76 13.83 24.45 -8.14
N TYR A 77 12.81 25.25 -8.48
CA TYR A 77 12.72 26.65 -8.07
C TYR A 77 12.75 26.83 -6.54
N ALA A 78 12.04 25.99 -5.79
CA ALA A 78 11.98 26.08 -4.32
C ALA A 78 13.26 25.60 -3.62
N LEU A 79 14.15 24.91 -4.32
CA LEU A 79 15.46 24.49 -3.81
C LEU A 79 16.56 25.50 -4.15
N GLU A 80 16.42 26.23 -5.26
CA GLU A 80 17.37 27.26 -5.70
C GLU A 80 17.17 28.63 -5.03
N MET A 81 15.94 28.92 -4.57
CA MET A 81 15.55 30.14 -3.83
C MET A 81 15.45 29.88 -2.33
#